data_AF-A0A4P9YUR0-F1
#
_entry.id   AF-A0A4P9YUR0-F1
#
_cell.length_a   1.000
_cell.length_b   1.000
_cell.length_c   1.000
_cell.angle_alpha   90.00
_cell.angle_beta   90.00
_cell.angle_gamma   90.00
#
_symmetry.space_group_name_H-M   'P 1'
#
loop_
_entity.id
_entity.type
_entity.pdbx_description
1 polymer ?
#
loop_
_entity_poly.entity_id
_entity_poly.type
_entity_poly.pdbx_seq_one_letter_code
_entity_poly.pdbx_strand_id
1 'polypeptide(L)'
;AFVCHHNTFVILNALKSPSLNRFGVVTHMSMGVSLVTCLIMAISGYWAFTDKTEGNVLNNFASDNVLINIARLCFGMNMFSTLPLEHFVVREVVEALFLKEPISTLTNFLVTTVLIGAAMLIALCTCDLGFVMELTGGISATALAFILPPACYMKLASGSLWSRKKLPSLVCIVFGVIVMCLSTALSIHNYASDTGKRKTCDW
;
A
#
# COMPACT_ATOMS: atom_id res chain seq x y z
N ALA A 1 2.00 1.31 -5.41
CA ALA A 1 3.20 0.65 -5.96
C ALA A 1 4.45 0.86 -5.11
N PHE A 2 4.79 2.10 -4.73
CA PHE A 2 6.08 2.41 -4.07
C PHE A 2 5.99 2.62 -2.55
N VAL A 3 5.13 1.86 -1.86
CA VAL A 3 4.99 1.92 -0.40
C VAL A 3 5.57 0.64 0.19
N CYS A 4 6.77 0.74 0.75
CA CYS A 4 7.46 -0.37 1.44
C CYS A 4 7.99 0.05 2.82
N HIS A 5 7.52 1.19 3.32
CA HIS A 5 8.01 1.80 4.56
C HIS A 5 7.74 0.93 5.79
N HIS A 6 6.61 0.20 5.81
CA HIS A 6 6.25 -0.68 6.92
C HIS A 6 7.17 -1.90 7.04
N ASN A 7 7.62 -2.46 5.92
CA ASN A 7 8.50 -3.63 5.89
C ASN A 7 10.00 -3.29 6.02
N THR A 8 10.34 -2.00 6.06
CA THR A 8 11.73 -1.53 6.07
C THR A 8 12.53 -2.06 7.27
N PHE A 9 11.92 -2.09 8.47
CA PHE A 9 12.60 -2.59 9.67
C PHE A 9 12.88 -4.10 9.60
N VAL A 10 11.94 -4.88 9.08
CA VAL A 10 12.10 -6.33 8.88
C VAL A 10 13.26 -6.59 7.91
N ILE A 11 13.33 -5.86 6.79
CA ILE A 11 14.40 -5.99 5.80
C ILE A 11 15.76 -5.59 6.40
N LEU A 12 15.81 -4.49 7.15
CA LEU A 12 17.03 -4.03 7.83
C LEU A 12 17.59 -5.09 8.77
N ASN A 13 16.73 -5.72 9.57
CA ASN A 13 17.13 -6.76 10.52
C ASN A 13 17.51 -8.08 9.86
N ALA A 14 17.00 -8.37 8.65
CA ALA A 14 17.35 -9.55 7.88
C ALA A 14 18.72 -9.45 7.17
N LEU A 15 19.36 -8.28 7.12
CA LEU A 15 20.67 -8.10 6.50
C LEU A 15 21.79 -8.71 7.36
N LYS A 16 22.66 -9.52 6.74
CA LYS A 16 23.83 -10.15 7.40
C LYS A 16 24.78 -9.16 8.09
N SER A 17 24.78 -7.89 7.70
CA SER A 17 25.51 -6.81 8.38
C SER A 17 24.75 -5.49 8.21
N PRO A 18 23.89 -5.11 9.17
CA PRO A 18 23.01 -3.96 9.03
C PRO A 18 23.83 -2.66 9.06
N SER A 19 23.77 -1.89 7.96
CA SER A 19 24.30 -0.53 7.90
C SER A 19 23.43 0.35 7.01
N LEU A 20 23.26 1.63 7.38
CA LEU A 20 22.39 2.56 6.65
C LEU A 20 22.86 2.79 5.20
N ASN A 21 24.17 2.80 4.96
CA ASN A 21 24.73 2.97 3.62
C ASN A 21 24.40 1.78 2.71
N ARG A 22 24.52 0.54 3.22
CA ARG A 22 24.19 -0.66 2.45
C ARG A 22 22.68 -0.78 2.22
N PHE A 23 21.90 -0.47 3.26
CA PHE A 23 20.45 -0.43 3.14
C PHE A 23 20.00 0.56 2.06
N GLY A 24 20.56 1.77 2.03
CA GLY A 24 20.25 2.76 1.01
C GLY A 24 20.51 2.26 -0.42
N VAL A 25 21.65 1.60 -0.67
CA VAL A 25 21.95 1.00 -1.98
C VAL A 25 20.92 -0.07 -2.36
N VAL A 26 20.60 -0.97 -1.43
CA VAL A 26 19.59 -2.02 -1.67
C VAL A 26 18.22 -1.41 -1.97
N THR A 27 17.79 -0.41 -1.18
CA THR A 27 16.51 0.27 -1.39
C THR A 27 16.45 0.95 -2.75
N HIS A 28 17.49 1.70 -3.15
CA HIS A 28 17.51 2.38 -4.44
C HIS A 28 17.51 1.40 -5.62
N MET A 29 18.30 0.33 -5.55
CA MET A 29 18.29 -0.71 -6.58
C MET A 29 16.93 -1.40 -6.68
N SER A 30 16.33 -1.78 -5.55
CA SER A 30 15.01 -2.40 -5.51
C SER A 30 13.92 -1.48 -6.07
N MET A 31 13.90 -0.20 -5.68
CA MET A 31 12.96 0.78 -6.22
C MET A 31 13.12 0.98 -7.74
N GLY A 32 14.36 1.00 -8.24
CA GLY A 32 14.65 1.10 -9.67
C GLY A 32 14.10 -0.10 -10.46
N VAL A 33 14.36 -1.32 -9.97
CA VAL A 33 13.84 -2.54 -10.61
C VAL A 33 12.31 -2.57 -10.57
N SER A 34 11.70 -2.25 -9.42
CA SER A 34 10.25 -2.17 -9.29
C SER A 34 9.63 -1.16 -10.25
N LEU A 35 10.25 0.02 -10.41
CA LEU A 35 9.79 1.06 -11.34
C LEU A 35 9.78 0.54 -12.78
N VAL A 36 10.87 -0.07 -13.23
CA VAL A 36 10.99 -0.61 -14.60
C VAL A 36 9.92 -1.68 -14.84
N THR A 37 9.77 -2.65 -13.93
CA THR A 37 8.76 -3.71 -14.08
C THR A 37 7.33 -3.15 -14.06
N CYS A 38 7.04 -2.19 -13.18
CA CYS A 38 5.73 -1.53 -13.15
C CYS A 38 5.44 -0.77 -14.45
N LEU A 39 6.42 -0.07 -15.02
CA LEU A 39 6.25 0.64 -16.29
C LEU A 39 6.01 -0.32 -17.46
N ILE A 40 6.76 -1.42 -17.54
CA ILE A 40 6.55 -2.45 -18.57
C ILE A 40 5.12 -3.00 -18.49
N MET A 41 4.66 -3.36 -17.30
CA MET A 41 3.30 -3.87 -17.08
C MET A 41 2.22 -2.81 -17.38
N ALA A 42 2.42 -1.56 -16.93
CA ALA A 42 1.46 -0.48 -17.14
C ALA A 42 1.32 -0.10 -18.61
N ILE A 43 2.44 0.06 -19.34
CA ILE A 43 2.44 0.45 -20.75
C ILE A 43 1.83 -0.66 -21.62
N SER A 44 2.24 -1.92 -21.41
CA SER A 44 1.68 -3.05 -22.17
C SER A 44 0.20 -3.29 -21.87
N GLY A 45 -0.22 -3.20 -20.60
CA GLY A 45 -1.61 -3.32 -20.20
C GLY A 45 -2.49 -2.22 -20.80
N TYR A 46 -2.03 -0.96 -20.73
CA TYR A 46 -2.77 0.16 -21.32
C TYR A 46 -2.85 0.06 -22.84
N TRP A 47 -1.76 -0.33 -23.51
CA TRP A 47 -1.78 -0.47 -24.97
C TRP A 47 -2.73 -1.59 -25.44
N ALA A 48 -2.87 -2.67 -24.67
CA ALA A 48 -3.76 -3.78 -25.02
C ALA A 48 -5.26 -3.44 -24.89
N PHE A 49 -5.66 -2.67 -23.86
CA PHE A 49 -7.07 -2.48 -23.51
C PHE A 49 -7.56 -1.03 -23.60
N THR A 50 -6.64 -0.07 -23.64
CA THR A 50 -6.92 1.38 -23.73
C THR A 50 -8.00 1.80 -22.72
N ASP A 51 -9.12 2.37 -23.18
CA ASP A 51 -10.18 2.92 -22.34
C ASP A 51 -11.02 1.86 -21.61
N LYS A 52 -10.83 0.57 -21.91
CA LYS A 52 -11.57 -0.54 -21.29
C LYS A 52 -10.80 -1.22 -20.17
N THR A 53 -9.70 -0.64 -19.71
CA THR A 53 -8.82 -1.27 -18.72
C THR A 53 -9.50 -1.32 -17.34
N GLU A 54 -9.91 -2.52 -16.92
CA GLU A 54 -10.36 -2.78 -15.54
C GLU A 54 -9.23 -2.65 -14.50
N GLY A 55 -9.58 -2.32 -13.25
CA GLY A 55 -8.62 -2.16 -12.14
C GLY A 55 -7.81 -3.41 -11.84
N ASN A 56 -8.35 -4.59 -12.14
CA ASN A 56 -7.59 -5.82 -12.32
C ASN A 56 -7.47 -6.13 -13.81
N VAL A 57 -6.28 -5.93 -14.38
CA VAL A 57 -6.03 -6.13 -15.82
C VAL A 57 -6.36 -7.55 -16.29
N LEU A 58 -6.26 -8.55 -15.40
CA LEU A 58 -6.57 -9.94 -15.72
C LEU A 58 -8.07 -10.16 -15.98
N ASN A 59 -8.94 -9.27 -15.52
CA ASN A 59 -10.39 -9.36 -15.77
C ASN A 59 -10.77 -8.94 -17.19
N ASN A 60 -9.89 -8.23 -17.92
CA ASN A 60 -10.14 -7.86 -19.31
C ASN A 60 -9.98 -9.02 -20.30
N PHE A 61 -9.33 -10.11 -19.87
CA PHE A 61 -9.14 -11.31 -20.67
C PHE A 61 -10.28 -12.32 -20.45
N ALA A 62 -10.64 -13.06 -21.50
CA ALA A 62 -11.67 -14.08 -21.42
C ALA A 62 -11.34 -15.21 -20.42
N SER A 63 -12.37 -15.80 -19.81
CA SER A 63 -12.25 -16.84 -18.78
C SER A 63 -11.90 -18.23 -19.32
N ASP A 64 -12.02 -18.44 -20.62
CA ASP A 64 -11.74 -19.70 -21.32
C ASP A 64 -10.24 -19.95 -21.57
N ASN A 65 -9.41 -18.91 -21.49
CA ASN A 65 -8.00 -19.01 -21.81
C ASN A 65 -7.18 -19.63 -20.66
N VAL A 66 -6.63 -20.84 -20.90
CA VAL A 66 -5.83 -21.59 -19.92
C VAL A 66 -4.61 -20.80 -19.43
N LEU A 67 -3.91 -20.08 -20.32
CA LEU A 67 -2.71 -19.32 -19.94
C LEU A 67 -3.05 -18.18 -18.97
N ILE A 68 -4.16 -17.50 -19.21
CA ILE A 68 -4.64 -16.42 -18.33
C ILE A 68 -5.10 -17.00 -16.99
N ASN A 69 -5.76 -18.17 -16.98
CA ASN A 69 -6.15 -18.83 -15.74
C ASN A 69 -4.93 -19.30 -14.92
N ILE A 70 -3.84 -19.73 -15.56
CA ILE A 70 -2.56 -19.98 -14.88
C ILE A 70 -2.03 -18.68 -14.27
N ALA A 71 -2.05 -17.56 -15.00
CA ALA A 71 -1.63 -16.27 -14.47
C ALA A 71 -2.49 -15.81 -13.27
N ARG A 72 -3.81 -15.99 -13.33
CA ARG A 72 -4.74 -15.73 -12.22
C ARG A 72 -4.41 -16.60 -11.00
N LEU A 73 -4.11 -17.88 -11.19
CA LEU A 73 -3.69 -18.78 -10.13
C LEU A 73 -2.39 -18.33 -9.48
N CYS A 74 -1.36 -18.01 -10.27
CA CYS A 74 -0.08 -17.50 -9.77
C CYS A 74 -0.23 -16.19 -8.99
N PHE A 75 -1.05 -15.27 -9.50
CA PHE A 75 -1.37 -14.02 -8.81
C PHE A 75 -2.07 -14.29 -7.46
N GLY A 76 -3.07 -15.17 -7.44
CA GLY A 76 -3.78 -15.57 -6.22
C GLY A 76 -2.86 -16.25 -5.20
N MET A 77 -1.98 -17.16 -5.64
CA MET A 77 -0.99 -17.80 -4.77
C MET A 77 -0.03 -16.77 -4.15
N ASN A 78 0.45 -15.81 -4.94
CA ASN A 78 1.29 -14.73 -4.44
C ASN A 78 0.56 -13.89 -3.37
N MET A 79 -0.71 -13.54 -3.61
CA MET A 79 -1.52 -12.83 -2.63
C MET A 79 -1.69 -13.66 -1.34
N PHE A 80 -1.99 -14.95 -1.46
CA PHE A 80 -2.11 -15.86 -0.32
C PHE A 80 -0.83 -15.92 0.52
N SER A 81 0.34 -15.99 -0.13
CA SER A 81 1.64 -15.95 0.58
C SER A 81 1.97 -14.59 1.18
N THR A 82 1.42 -13.50 0.64
CA THR A 82 1.66 -12.14 1.15
C THR A 82 0.83 -11.86 2.40
N LEU A 83 -0.39 -12.40 2.50
CA LEU A 83 -1.28 -12.25 3.66
C LEU A 83 -0.61 -12.55 5.02
N PRO A 84 0.09 -13.69 5.24
CA PRO A 84 0.72 -13.97 6.52
C PRO A 84 1.89 -13.03 6.82
N LEU A 85 2.64 -12.60 5.80
CA LEU A 85 3.75 -11.66 5.97
C LEU A 85 3.24 -10.29 6.44
N GLU A 86 2.17 -9.78 5.84
CA GLU A 86 1.58 -8.49 6.21
C GLU A 86 0.92 -8.55 7.61
N HIS A 87 0.26 -9.66 7.96
CA HIS A 87 -0.27 -9.86 9.32
C HIS A 87 0.82 -9.88 10.38
N PHE A 88 1.99 -10.44 10.07
CA PHE A 88 3.14 -10.42 10.97
C PHE A 88 3.56 -8.98 11.28
N VAL A 89 3.63 -8.11 10.27
CA VAL A 89 4.00 -6.70 10.47
C VAL A 89 2.94 -5.92 11.25
N VAL A 90 1.65 -6.14 10.99
CA VAL A 90 0.58 -5.51 11.78
C VAL A 90 0.68 -5.91 13.26
N ARG A 91 1.00 -7.18 13.52
CA ARG A 91 1.21 -7.67 14.89
C ARG A 91 2.37 -6.95 15.58
N GLU A 92 3.52 -6.82 14.93
CA GLU A 92 4.67 -6.07 15.50
C GLU A 92 4.28 -4.62 15.82
N VAL A 93 3.47 -3.98 14.97
CA VAL A 93 2.98 -2.61 15.19
C VAL A 93 2.00 -2.53 16.36
N VAL A 94 1.06 -3.47 16.48
CA VAL A 94 0.11 -3.51 17.60
C VAL A 94 0.84 -3.75 18.92
N GLU A 95 1.79 -4.68 18.94
CA GLU A 95 2.68 -4.93 20.08
C GLU A 95 3.42 -3.64 20.48
N ALA A 96 4.06 -2.96 19.52
CA ALA A 96 4.83 -1.74 19.79
C ALA A 96 3.97 -0.56 20.29
N LEU A 97 2.72 -0.43 19.84
CA LEU A 97 1.85 0.70 20.18
C LEU A 97 1.09 0.54 21.49
N PHE A 98 0.61 -0.68 21.79
CA PHE A 98 -0.37 -0.87 22.87
C PHE A 98 0.19 -1.60 24.09
N LEU A 99 1.25 -2.41 23.98
CA LEU A 99 1.63 -3.33 25.05
C LEU A 99 3.15 -3.39 25.26
N LYS A 100 3.62 -2.98 26.44
CA LYS A 100 5.03 -3.13 26.86
C LYS A 100 5.44 -4.59 27.14
N GLU A 101 4.46 -5.50 27.21
CA GLU A 101 4.65 -6.90 27.58
C GLU A 101 4.19 -7.85 26.47
N PRO A 102 4.76 -9.07 26.38
CA PRO A 102 4.43 -10.01 25.32
C PRO A 102 2.93 -10.36 25.32
N ILE A 103 2.31 -10.21 24.16
CA ILE A 103 0.87 -10.42 23.98
C ILE A 103 0.52 -11.90 24.21
N SER A 104 -0.56 -12.14 24.97
CA SER A 104 -1.11 -13.48 25.17
C SER A 104 -1.57 -14.10 23.84
N THR A 105 -1.42 -15.43 23.69
CA THR A 105 -1.79 -16.16 22.46
C THR A 105 -3.23 -15.89 22.03
N LEU A 106 -4.15 -15.74 22.99
CA LEU A 106 -5.56 -15.43 22.73
C LEU A 106 -5.75 -14.05 22.08
N THR A 107 -5.04 -13.03 22.56
CA THR A 107 -5.14 -11.68 22.02
C THR A 107 -4.59 -11.63 20.58
N ASN A 108 -3.48 -12.32 20.31
CA ASN A 108 -2.94 -12.45 18.96
C ASN A 108 -3.91 -13.13 17.99
N PHE A 109 -4.57 -14.19 18.45
CA PHE A 109 -5.60 -14.88 17.67
C PHE A 109 -6.79 -13.97 17.37
N LEU A 110 -7.27 -13.21 18.37
CA LEU A 110 -8.37 -12.26 18.19
C LEU A 110 -8.02 -11.15 17.21
N VAL A 111 -6.85 -10.52 17.35
CA VAL A 111 -6.39 -9.45 16.43
C VAL A 111 -6.32 -9.96 15.00
N THR A 112 -5.71 -11.13 14.78
CA THR A 112 -5.60 -11.74 13.45
C THR A 112 -6.98 -12.05 12.86
N THR A 113 -7.89 -12.61 13.67
CA THR A 113 -9.25 -12.93 13.23
C THR A 113 -10.03 -11.67 12.84
N VAL A 114 -9.90 -10.59 13.61
CA VAL A 114 -10.54 -9.31 13.31
C VAL A 114 -9.98 -8.71 12.03
N LEU A 115 -8.67 -8.75 11.82
CA LEU A 115 -8.02 -8.23 10.60
C LEU A 115 -8.45 -8.98 9.34
N ILE A 116 -8.42 -10.32 9.38
CA ILE A 116 -8.89 -11.16 8.26
C ILE A 116 -10.38 -10.94 8.02
N GLY A 117 -11.19 -10.89 9.09
CA GLY A 117 -12.63 -10.65 9.00
C GLY A 117 -12.96 -9.29 8.38
N ALA A 118 -12.22 -8.24 8.75
CA ALA A 118 -12.38 -6.91 8.16
C ALA A 118 -11.97 -6.89 6.67
N ALA A 119 -10.86 -7.53 6.31
CA ALA A 119 -10.43 -7.64 4.91
C ALA A 119 -11.46 -8.41 4.07
N MET A 120 -12.02 -9.49 4.60
CA MET A 120 -13.08 -10.27 3.95
C MET A 120 -14.36 -9.45 3.79
N LEU A 121 -14.76 -8.70 4.82
CA LEU A 121 -15.93 -7.82 4.74
C LEU A 121 -15.79 -6.78 3.62
N ILE A 122 -14.62 -6.13 3.52
CA ILE A 122 -14.33 -5.18 2.45
C ILE A 122 -14.43 -5.89 1.09
N ALA A 123 -13.81 -7.06 0.94
CA ALA A 123 -13.85 -7.85 -0.29
C ALA A 123 -15.28 -8.22 -0.72
N LEU A 124 -16.19 -8.50 0.23
CA LEU A 124 -17.60 -8.79 -0.04
C LEU A 124 -18.43 -7.53 -0.36
N CYS A 125 -18.05 -6.37 0.18
CA CYS A 125 -18.78 -5.12 -0.01
C CYS A 125 -18.32 -4.32 -1.24
N THR A 126 -17.12 -4.55 -1.76
CA THR A 126 -16.55 -3.77 -2.88
C THR A 126 -16.18 -4.65 -4.06
N CYS A 127 -16.75 -4.36 -5.24
CA CYS A 127 -16.40 -5.03 -6.50
C CYS A 127 -15.25 -4.36 -7.25
N ASP A 128 -14.90 -3.11 -6.91
CA ASP A 128 -13.86 -2.34 -7.61
C ASP A 128 -12.55 -2.32 -6.82
N LEU A 129 -11.62 -3.20 -7.23
CA LEU A 129 -10.26 -3.25 -6.67
C LEU A 129 -9.50 -1.93 -6.88
N GLY A 130 -9.72 -1.24 -8.01
CA GLY A 130 -9.08 0.02 -8.33
C GLY A 130 -9.43 1.10 -7.30
N PHE A 131 -10.71 1.24 -6.98
CA PHE A 131 -11.19 2.17 -5.94
C PHE A 131 -10.56 1.89 -4.58
N VAL A 132 -10.56 0.62 -4.13
CA VAL A 132 -9.99 0.24 -2.83
C VAL A 132 -8.48 0.54 -2.77
N MET A 133 -7.76 0.24 -3.85
CA MET A 133 -6.32 0.50 -3.98
C MET A 133 -6.01 2.00 -4.05
N GLU A 134 -6.85 2.79 -4.72
CA GLU A 134 -6.71 4.25 -4.81
C GLU A 134 -6.94 4.92 -3.46
N LEU A 135 -8.01 4.54 -2.75
CA LEU A 135 -8.33 5.07 -1.43
C LEU A 135 -7.25 4.69 -0.40
N THR A 136 -6.91 3.40 -0.35
CA THR A 136 -5.90 2.90 0.59
C THR A 136 -4.54 3.49 0.29
N GLY A 137 -4.13 3.52 -0.98
CA GLY A 137 -2.88 4.13 -1.42
C GLY A 137 -2.85 5.64 -1.16
N GLY A 138 -3.94 6.34 -1.47
CA GLY A 138 -4.08 7.78 -1.27
C GLY A 138 -3.92 8.19 0.20
N ILE A 139 -4.53 7.46 1.14
CA ILE A 139 -4.45 7.78 2.57
C ILE A 139 -3.14 7.25 3.18
N SER A 140 -2.84 5.95 2.99
CA SER A 140 -1.70 5.32 3.67
C SER A 140 -0.36 5.79 3.10
N ALA A 141 -0.22 5.92 1.77
CA ALA A 141 1.03 6.34 1.16
C ALA A 141 1.36 7.79 1.49
N THR A 142 0.36 8.68 1.46
CA THR A 142 0.59 10.10 1.78
C THR A 142 0.95 10.29 3.24
N ALA A 143 0.27 9.59 4.15
CA ALA A 143 0.58 9.58 5.57
C ALA A 143 2.02 9.10 5.83
N LEU A 144 2.42 7.96 5.26
CA LEU A 144 3.72 7.33 5.52
C LEU A 144 4.89 8.00 4.78
N ALA A 145 4.67 8.58 3.60
CA ALA A 145 5.75 9.17 2.80
C ALA A 145 5.90 10.68 3.01
N PHE A 146 4.80 11.44 3.09
CA PHE A 146 4.84 12.91 3.10
C PHE A 146 4.57 13.52 4.47
N ILE A 147 3.83 12.84 5.36
CA ILE A 147 3.47 13.39 6.66
C ILE A 147 4.40 12.88 7.76
N LEU A 148 4.52 11.56 7.94
CA LEU A 148 5.20 10.95 9.08
C LEU A 148 6.71 11.28 9.13
N PRO A 149 7.52 11.08 8.07
CA PRO A 149 8.97 11.31 8.16
C PRO A 149 9.32 12.80 8.41
N PRO A 150 8.73 13.77 7.70
CA PRO A 150 8.94 15.19 7.99
C PRO A 150 8.43 15.59 9.38
N ALA A 151 7.32 15.03 9.86
CA ALA A 151 6.81 15.32 11.20
C ALA A 151 7.77 14.84 12.30
N CYS A 152 8.34 13.64 12.14
CA CYS A 152 9.41 13.14 13.00
C CYS A 152 10.63 14.06 12.95
N TYR A 153 11.07 14.47 11.76
CA TYR A 153 12.19 15.40 11.60
C TYR A 153 11.93 16.74 12.33
N MET A 154 10.72 17.29 12.25
CA MET A 154 10.38 18.53 12.96
C MET A 154 10.43 18.41 14.47
N LYS A 155 10.05 17.24 15.03
CA LYS A 155 10.16 16.95 16.47
C LYS A 155 11.59 16.72 16.94
N LEU A 156 12.42 16.07 16.11
CA LEU A 156 13.82 15.74 16.44
C LEU A 156 14.77 16.91 16.22
N ALA A 157 14.53 17.76 15.21
CA ALA A 157 15.37 18.91 14.93
C ALA A 157 15.13 20.04 15.95
N SER A 158 16.19 20.57 16.55
CA SER A 158 16.12 21.72 17.45
C SER A 158 15.98 23.05 16.67
N GLY A 159 15.30 24.06 17.27
CA GLY A 159 15.14 25.41 16.70
C GLY A 159 13.71 25.79 16.28
N SER A 160 13.53 27.07 15.93
CA SER A 160 12.22 27.65 15.53
C SER A 160 11.64 27.00 14.26
N LEU A 161 10.30 26.90 14.20
CA LEU A 161 9.55 26.36 13.07
C LEU A 161 9.80 27.13 11.76
N TRP A 162 10.15 28.43 11.86
CA TRP A 162 10.44 29.31 10.73
C TRP A 162 11.93 29.35 10.35
N SER A 163 12.71 28.34 10.74
CA SER A 163 14.09 28.23 10.25
C SER A 163 14.11 27.70 8.81
N ARG A 164 15.01 28.23 7.97
CA ARG A 164 15.20 27.77 6.57
C ARG A 164 15.49 26.26 6.46
N LYS A 165 15.92 25.62 7.55
CA LYS A 165 16.15 24.18 7.63
C LYS A 165 14.87 23.35 7.84
N LYS A 166 13.83 23.92 8.47
CA LYS A 166 12.54 23.23 8.76
C LYS A 166 11.45 23.55 7.75
N LEU A 167 11.61 24.64 6.99
CA LEU A 167 10.65 25.04 5.96
C LEU A 167 10.36 23.94 4.91
N PRO A 168 11.36 23.19 4.38
CA PRO A 168 11.08 22.13 3.41
C PRO A 168 10.22 21.00 4.01
N SER A 169 10.45 20.64 5.27
CA SER A 169 9.66 19.63 5.98
C SER A 169 8.21 20.08 6.18
N LEU A 170 8.01 21.35 6.55
CA LEU A 170 6.67 21.91 6.69
C LEU A 170 5.90 21.93 5.36
N VAL A 171 6.56 22.35 4.28
CA VAL A 171 5.97 22.35 2.92
C VAL A 171 5.59 20.93 2.50
N CYS A 172 6.45 19.95 2.78
CA CYS A 172 6.18 18.53 2.47
C CYS A 172 4.92 18.01 3.20
N ILE A 173 4.74 18.36 4.47
CA ILE A 173 3.55 17.96 5.25
C ILE A 173 2.29 18.61 4.69
N VAL A 174 2.32 19.92 4.42
CA VAL A 174 1.17 20.65 3.86
C VAL A 174 0.80 20.06 2.50
N PHE A 175 1.78 19.81 1.64
CA PHE A 175 1.57 19.12 0.37
C PHE A 175 0.95 17.73 0.58
N GLY A 176 1.48 16.93 1.50
CA GLY A 176 0.94 15.61 1.83
C GLY A 176 -0.52 15.65 2.27
N VAL A 177 -0.90 16.61 3.11
CA VAL A 177 -2.29 16.79 3.57
C VAL A 177 -3.21 17.18 2.40
N ILE A 178 -2.78 18.11 1.54
CA ILE A 178 -3.55 18.52 0.35
C ILE A 178 -3.76 17.31 -0.57
N VAL A 179 -2.70 16.56 -0.87
CA VAL A 179 -2.79 15.35 -1.73
C VAL A 179 -3.71 14.32 -1.09
N MET A 180 -3.60 14.06 0.22
CA MET A 180 -4.47 13.13 0.93
C MET A 180 -5.95 13.51 0.82
N CYS A 181 -6.28 14.79 1.03
CA CYS A 181 -7.65 15.29 0.90
C CYS A 181 -8.16 15.20 -0.54
N LEU A 182 -7.35 15.63 -1.51
CA LEU A 182 -7.71 15.60 -2.93
C LEU A 182 -7.90 14.18 -3.44
N SER A 183 -6.97 13.27 -3.16
CA SER A 183 -7.07 11.86 -3.55
C SER A 183 -8.32 11.23 -2.97
N THR A 184 -8.56 11.40 -1.66
CA THR A 184 -9.76 10.84 -1.01
C THR A 184 -11.05 11.42 -1.60
N ALA A 185 -11.10 12.74 -1.82
CA ALA A 185 -12.26 13.40 -2.41
C ALA A 185 -12.53 12.93 -3.85
N LEU A 186 -11.47 12.80 -4.67
CA LEU A 186 -11.58 12.31 -6.04
C LEU A 186 -12.02 10.84 -6.09
N SER A 187 -11.44 9.97 -5.27
CA SER A 187 -11.84 8.56 -5.22
C SER A 187 -13.31 8.41 -4.84
N ILE A 188 -13.77 9.17 -3.82
CA ILE A 188 -15.18 9.17 -3.40
C ILE A 188 -16.09 9.75 -4.49
N HIS A 189 -15.69 10.86 -5.12
CA HIS A 189 -16.46 11.49 -6.19
C HIS A 189 -16.60 10.56 -7.39
N ASN A 190 -15.49 9.93 -7.82
CA ASN A 190 -15.50 8.97 -8.92
C ASN A 190 -16.42 7.79 -8.60
N TYR A 191 -16.30 7.21 -7.41
CA TYR A 191 -17.18 6.13 -6.95
C TYR A 191 -18.67 6.54 -6.90
N ALA A 192 -18.97 7.75 -6.41
CA ALA A 192 -20.33 8.27 -6.36
C ALA A 192 -20.89 8.58 -7.76
N SER A 193 -20.06 9.08 -8.68
CA SER A 193 -20.46 9.39 -10.06
C SER A 193 -20.70 8.14 -10.91
N ASP A 194 -20.00 7.05 -10.62
CA ASP A 194 -20.12 5.77 -11.33
C ASP A 194 -21.33 4.93 -10.85
N THR A 195 -22.18 5.49 -9.97
CA THR A 195 -23.41 4.83 -9.47
C THR A 195 -24.41 4.44 -10.57
N GLY A 196 -24.29 5.00 -11.78
CA GLY A 196 -25.06 4.59 -12.96
C GLY A 196 -24.54 3.33 -13.69
N LYS A 197 -23.33 2.85 -13.37
CA LYS A 197 -22.67 1.68 -13.97
C LYS A 197 -22.15 0.72 -12.90
N ARG A 198 -23.00 0.30 -11.96
CA ARG A 198 -22.60 -0.68 -10.93
C ARG A 198 -21.98 -1.91 -11.60
N LYS A 199 -20.66 -2.07 -11.49
CA LYS A 199 -19.96 -3.33 -11.77
C LYS A 199 -20.53 -4.35 -10.79
N THR A 200 -21.39 -5.23 -11.29
CA THR A 200 -21.92 -6.35 -10.50
C THR A 200 -20.77 -7.31 -10.23
N CYS A 201 -20.66 -7.74 -8.98
CA CYS A 201 -19.77 -8.85 -8.65
C CYS A 201 -20.40 -10.13 -9.23
N ASP A 202 -19.99 -10.52 -10.44
CA ASP A 202 -20.25 -11.85 -10.97
C ASP A 202 -19.18 -12.79 -10.40
N TRP A 203 -19.45 -13.35 -9.22
CA TRP A 203 -18.60 -14.37 -8.57
C TRP A 203 -18.66 -15.71 -9.31
#